data_AF-A0AAV7NZJ3-F1
#
_entry.id   AF-A0AAV7NZJ3-F1
#
_cell.length_a   1.000
_cell.length_b   1.000
_cell.length_c   1.000
_cell.angle_alpha   90.00
_cell.angle_beta   90.00
_cell.angle_gamma   90.00
#
_symmetry.space_group_name_H-M   'P 1'
#
loop_
_entity.id
_entity.type
_entity.pdbx_description
1 polymer ?
#
loop_
_entity_poly.entity_id
_entity_poly.type
_entity_poly.pdbx_seq_one_letter_code
_entity_poly.pdbx_strand_id
1 'polypeptide(L)'
;MQPGCRLQAWTQESYSLNGDILIGGVFVVHSGYSSPKVTLEEEPKQITCEGFNIRYYRDLLAMVFAAEEINQSPDLLPNITLGVRIFDSCMSESKAGERILGLLHGKSDLIPGYRCPAHPPLAGVIGETMSSLSVPMARIMGLYHFPQVKMDISCQNNCNLEALDQQKIEDYGLL
;
A
#
# COMPACT_ATOMS: atom_id res chain seq x y z
N MET A 1 -10.02 -29.10 -0.56
CA MET A 1 -10.76 -27.89 -1.01
C MET A 1 -11.38 -27.24 0.22
N GLN A 2 -10.75 -26.21 0.79
CA GLN A 2 -11.37 -25.47 1.90
C GLN A 2 -12.25 -24.36 1.32
N PRO A 3 -13.56 -24.35 1.60
CA PRO A 3 -14.40 -23.20 1.33
C PRO A 3 -14.14 -22.19 2.45
N GLY A 4 -13.75 -20.95 2.18
CA GLY A 4 -13.50 -20.06 3.30
C GLY A 4 -13.27 -18.61 2.92
N CYS A 5 -14.04 -17.73 3.57
CA CYS A 5 -14.07 -16.27 3.46
C CYS A 5 -14.74 -15.72 2.19
N ARG A 6 -16.05 -15.46 2.26
CA ARG A 6 -16.69 -14.52 1.33
C ARG A 6 -17.57 -13.57 2.13
N LEU A 7 -17.01 -12.45 2.53
CA LEU A 7 -17.78 -11.26 2.84
C LEU A 7 -17.84 -10.44 1.53
N GLN A 8 -19.01 -9.87 1.25
CA GLN A 8 -19.19 -9.03 0.06
C GLN A 8 -18.60 -7.65 0.35
N ALA A 9 -17.33 -7.47 0.02
CA ALA A 9 -16.68 -6.17 0.06
C ALA A 9 -16.85 -5.40 -1.24
N TRP A 10 -16.71 -4.08 -1.12
CA TRP A 10 -16.41 -3.18 -2.23
C TRP A 10 -15.19 -3.69 -3.00
N THR A 11 -15.33 -3.85 -4.32
CA THR A 11 -14.20 -4.22 -5.20
C THR A 11 -13.25 -3.04 -5.30
N GLN A 12 -12.22 -3.05 -4.46
CA GLN A 12 -11.12 -2.09 -4.51
C GLN A 12 -10.21 -2.43 -5.70
N GLU A 13 -10.17 -1.57 -6.72
CA GLU A 13 -9.26 -1.76 -7.86
C GLU A 13 -7.81 -1.69 -7.37
N SER A 14 -7.08 -2.79 -7.56
CA SER A 14 -5.68 -2.93 -7.20
C SER A 14 -4.95 -3.74 -8.25
N TYR A 15 -3.67 -3.43 -8.43
CA TYR A 15 -2.77 -4.31 -9.15
C TYR A 15 -2.23 -5.36 -8.18
N SER A 16 -2.16 -6.63 -8.58
CA SER A 16 -1.69 -7.70 -7.70
C SER A 16 -0.89 -8.74 -8.47
N LEU A 17 0.25 -9.12 -7.88
CA LEU A 17 1.02 -10.31 -8.24
C LEU A 17 1.01 -11.26 -7.04
N ASN A 18 0.71 -12.53 -7.29
CA ASN A 18 0.73 -13.54 -6.24
C ASN A 18 2.17 -13.90 -5.86
N GLY A 19 2.35 -14.29 -4.60
CA GLY A 19 3.61 -14.81 -4.08
C GLY A 19 3.40 -15.48 -2.72
N ASP A 20 4.44 -16.10 -2.21
CA ASP A 20 4.47 -16.72 -0.89
C ASP A 20 4.46 -15.68 0.23
N ILE A 21 4.96 -14.47 -0.06
CA ILE A 21 4.94 -13.30 0.82
C ILE A 21 4.51 -12.09 -0.01
N LEU A 22 3.74 -11.16 0.57
CA LEU A 22 3.29 -9.94 -0.09
C LEU A 22 3.99 -8.70 0.46
N ILE A 23 4.41 -7.79 -0.43
CA ILE A 23 4.65 -6.39 -0.08
C ILE A 23 3.50 -5.54 -0.61
N GLY A 24 2.93 -4.72 0.26
CA GLY A 24 1.90 -3.76 -0.09
C GLY A 24 2.50 -2.48 -0.67
N GLY A 25 1.80 -1.86 -1.61
CA GLY A 25 2.15 -0.56 -2.16
C GLY A 25 0.95 0.38 -2.13
N VAL A 26 1.16 1.60 -1.66
CA VAL A 26 0.18 2.68 -1.82
C VAL A 26 0.88 3.86 -2.47
N PHE A 27 0.50 4.13 -3.72
CA PHE A 27 1.10 5.19 -4.53
C PHE A 27 0.05 6.21 -4.91
N VAL A 28 0.51 7.36 -5.36
CA VAL A 28 -0.31 8.25 -6.20
C VAL A 28 -0.19 7.72 -7.62
N VAL A 29 -1.30 7.47 -8.31
CA VAL A 29 -1.32 7.21 -9.76
C VAL A 29 -2.13 8.30 -10.47
N HIS A 30 -3.20 8.75 -9.82
CA HIS A 30 -4.00 9.90 -10.23
C HIS A 30 -3.61 11.17 -9.47
N SER A 31 -3.54 12.31 -10.17
CA SER A 31 -3.15 13.61 -9.59
C SER A 31 -4.28 14.32 -8.83
N GLY A 32 -5.40 13.64 -8.61
CA GLY A 32 -6.53 14.17 -7.87
C GLY A 32 -7.68 13.20 -7.78
N TYR A 33 -8.75 13.67 -7.17
CA TYR A 33 -9.98 12.92 -6.99
C TYR A 33 -11.18 13.85 -6.92
N SER A 34 -12.34 13.37 -7.35
CA SER A 34 -13.62 14.01 -7.11
C SER A 34 -14.39 13.29 -6.01
N SER A 35 -14.93 14.08 -5.08
CA SER A 35 -15.82 13.57 -4.04
C SER A 35 -17.25 14.01 -4.34
N PRO A 36 -18.22 13.08 -4.39
CA PRO A 36 -19.62 13.44 -4.51
C PRO A 36 -20.06 14.17 -3.23
N LYS A 37 -21.00 15.11 -3.38
CA LYS A 37 -21.55 15.84 -2.23
C LYS A 37 -22.24 14.85 -1.28
N VAL A 38 -21.81 14.86 -0.02
CA VAL A 38 -22.41 14.03 1.03
C VAL A 38 -23.59 14.78 1.66
N THR A 39 -24.80 14.24 1.52
CA THR A 39 -26.02 14.82 2.13
C THR A 39 -26.44 14.11 3.41
N LEU A 40 -25.83 12.95 3.74
CA LEU A 40 -26.18 12.07 4.87
C LEU A 40 -27.61 11.48 4.81
N GLU A 41 -28.30 11.66 3.69
CA GLU A 41 -29.64 11.10 3.44
C GLU A 41 -29.58 9.73 2.76
N GLU A 42 -28.48 9.48 2.06
CA GLU A 42 -28.19 8.24 1.33
C GLU A 42 -26.78 7.76 1.66
N GLU A 43 -26.50 6.50 1.31
CA GLU A 43 -25.16 5.94 1.43
C GLU A 43 -24.15 6.77 0.61
N PRO A 44 -23.02 7.19 1.22
CA PRO A 44 -22.03 8.00 0.52
C PRO A 44 -21.48 7.26 -0.70
N LYS A 45 -21.55 7.91 -1.86
CA LYS A 45 -20.90 7.40 -3.08
C LYS A 45 -19.38 7.46 -2.93
N GLN A 46 -18.69 6.50 -3.55
CA GLN A 46 -17.23 6.42 -3.49
C GLN A 46 -16.57 7.59 -4.24
N ILE A 47 -15.38 7.95 -3.77
CA ILE A 47 -14.49 8.92 -4.42
C ILE A 47 -14.00 8.35 -5.77
N THR A 48 -14.02 9.16 -6.81
CA THR A 48 -13.49 8.83 -8.15
C THR A 48 -12.10 9.44 -8.32
N CYS A 49 -11.15 8.67 -8.83
CA CYS A 49 -9.80 9.16 -9.08
C CYS A 49 -9.72 9.82 -10.45
N GLU A 50 -9.00 10.93 -10.56
CA GLU A 50 -8.98 11.78 -11.76
C GLU A 50 -7.57 12.24 -12.10
N GLY A 51 -7.30 12.43 -13.39
CA GLY A 51 -5.99 12.91 -13.85
C GLY A 51 -4.89 11.85 -13.72
N PHE A 52 -5.02 10.74 -14.46
CA PHE A 52 -3.96 9.74 -14.54
C PHE A 52 -2.63 10.41 -14.93
N ASN A 53 -1.57 10.11 -14.17
CA ASN A 53 -0.26 10.73 -14.38
C ASN A 53 0.81 9.65 -14.57
N ILE A 54 1.38 9.63 -15.77
CA ILE A 54 2.40 8.64 -16.16
C ILE A 54 3.67 8.71 -15.28
N ARG A 55 4.02 9.88 -14.74
CA ARG A 55 5.20 10.03 -13.88
C ARG A 55 4.98 9.32 -12.54
N TYR A 56 3.78 9.43 -11.97
CA TYR A 56 3.46 8.74 -10.73
C TYR A 56 3.22 7.24 -10.95
N TYR A 57 2.62 6.88 -12.09
CA TYR A 57 2.49 5.47 -12.49
C TYR A 57 3.85 4.74 -12.61
N ARG A 58 4.92 5.45 -12.98
CA ARG A 58 6.28 4.89 -13.03
C ARG A 58 6.75 4.37 -11.67
N ASP A 59 6.37 5.01 -10.57
CA ASP A 59 6.80 4.59 -9.22
C ASP A 59 6.14 3.26 -8.83
N LEU A 60 4.88 3.06 -9.22
CA LEU A 60 4.21 1.76 -9.14
C LEU A 60 4.95 0.71 -9.98
N LEU A 61 5.28 1.02 -11.23
CA LEU A 61 6.01 0.10 -12.11
C LEU A 61 7.39 -0.26 -11.55
N ALA A 62 8.08 0.67 -10.88
CA ALA A 62 9.36 0.41 -10.25
C ALA A 62 9.25 -0.66 -9.15
N MET A 63 8.17 -0.64 -8.36
CA MET A 63 7.91 -1.69 -7.36
C MET A 63 7.63 -3.04 -8.01
N VAL A 64 6.84 -3.07 -9.09
CA VAL A 64 6.56 -4.30 -9.85
C VAL A 64 7.84 -4.89 -10.41
N PHE A 65 8.64 -4.06 -11.09
CA PHE A 65 9.93 -4.44 -11.66
C PHE A 65 10.88 -4.97 -10.59
N ALA A 66 11.01 -4.28 -9.45
CA ALA A 66 11.88 -4.72 -8.36
C ALA A 66 11.45 -6.09 -7.80
N ALA A 67 10.14 -6.37 -7.70
CA ALA A 67 9.66 -7.68 -7.27
C ALA A 67 10.01 -8.78 -8.29
N GLU A 68 9.90 -8.50 -9.59
CA GLU A 68 10.31 -9.42 -10.66
C GLU A 68 11.82 -9.71 -10.61
N GLU A 69 12.66 -8.69 -10.44
CA GLU A 69 14.11 -8.86 -10.32
C GLU A 69 14.50 -9.68 -9.08
N ILE A 70 13.85 -9.45 -7.94
CA ILE A 70 14.05 -10.25 -6.72
C ILE A 70 13.70 -11.71 -6.98
N ASN A 71 12.55 -11.97 -7.61
CA ASN A 71 12.09 -13.33 -7.91
C ASN A 71 12.98 -14.08 -8.92
N GLN A 72 13.70 -13.36 -9.78
CA GLN A 72 14.64 -13.92 -10.74
C GLN A 72 16.04 -14.14 -10.16
N SER A 73 16.36 -13.49 -9.03
CA SER A 73 17.65 -13.62 -8.38
C SER A 73 17.73 -14.93 -7.58
N PRO A 74 18.72 -15.80 -7.83
CA PRO A 74 18.94 -16.98 -7.00
C PRO A 74 19.48 -16.65 -5.61
N ASP A 75 20.00 -15.43 -5.41
CA ASP A 75 20.65 -14.99 -4.17
C ASP A 75 19.66 -14.32 -3.20
N LEU A 76 18.55 -13.79 -3.71
CA LEU A 76 17.54 -13.08 -2.93
C LEU A 76 16.28 -13.93 -2.79
N LEU A 77 15.87 -14.18 -1.54
CA LEU A 77 14.68 -14.98 -1.21
C LEU A 77 14.64 -16.36 -1.92
N PRO A 78 15.69 -17.20 -1.79
CA PRO A 78 15.73 -18.48 -2.46
C PRO A 78 14.53 -19.37 -2.05
N ASN A 79 13.83 -19.90 -3.04
CA ASN A 79 12.61 -20.72 -2.90
C ASN A 79 11.39 -19.98 -2.30
N ILE A 80 11.39 -18.65 -2.29
CA ILE A 80 10.26 -17.83 -1.83
C ILE A 80 9.93 -16.84 -2.94
N THR A 81 8.68 -16.86 -3.41
CA THR A 81 8.21 -15.89 -4.39
C THR A 81 7.67 -14.65 -3.69
N LEU A 82 8.19 -13.48 -4.04
CA LEU A 82 7.67 -12.19 -3.62
C LEU A 82 6.50 -11.77 -4.51
N GLY A 83 5.34 -11.58 -3.90
CA GLY A 83 4.18 -10.97 -4.51
C GLY A 83 4.04 -9.49 -4.13
N VAL A 84 3.20 -8.77 -4.87
CA VAL A 84 2.88 -7.37 -4.58
C VAL A 84 1.39 -7.13 -4.63
N ARG A 85 0.90 -6.19 -3.82
CA ARG A 85 -0.46 -5.67 -3.93
C ARG A 85 -0.44 -4.16 -3.85
N ILE A 86 -0.83 -3.50 -4.93
CA ILE A 86 -0.64 -2.08 -5.10
C ILE A 86 -1.97 -1.37 -5.30
N PHE A 87 -2.15 -0.29 -4.54
CA PHE A 87 -3.32 0.56 -4.60
C PHE A 87 -2.96 1.99 -4.96
N ASP A 88 -3.92 2.66 -5.60
CA ASP A 88 -3.89 4.11 -5.78
C ASP A 88 -4.59 4.81 -4.61
N SER A 89 -3.87 5.76 -4.02
CA SER A 89 -4.35 6.71 -3.00
C SER A 89 -5.16 7.85 -3.61
N CYS A 90 -4.93 8.17 -4.88
CA CYS A 90 -5.55 9.27 -5.62
C CYS A 90 -5.39 10.63 -4.93
N MET A 91 -4.29 10.84 -4.20
CA MET A 91 -4.04 12.01 -3.35
C MET A 91 -5.08 12.23 -2.22
N SER A 92 -5.86 11.21 -1.86
CA SER A 92 -6.87 11.28 -0.81
C SER A 92 -6.40 10.58 0.47
N GLU A 93 -6.34 11.32 1.58
CA GLU A 93 -5.99 10.77 2.90
C GLU A 93 -6.93 9.64 3.32
N SER A 94 -8.23 9.81 3.08
CA SER A 94 -9.24 8.79 3.40
C SER A 94 -9.04 7.54 2.56
N LYS A 95 -8.77 7.67 1.25
CA LYS A 95 -8.46 6.51 0.41
C LYS A 95 -7.17 5.83 0.85
N ALA A 96 -6.11 6.58 1.15
CA ALA A 96 -4.84 6.02 1.61
C ALA A 96 -5.02 5.14 2.87
N GLY A 97 -5.79 5.62 3.86
CA GLY A 97 -6.16 4.83 5.03
C GLY A 97 -6.98 3.58 4.69
N GLU A 98 -7.97 3.72 3.80
CA GLU A 98 -8.78 2.62 3.28
C GLU A 98 -7.90 1.53 2.61
N ARG A 99 -6.86 1.94 1.86
CA ARG A 99 -5.94 1.02 1.17
C ARG A 99 -5.06 0.26 2.17
N ILE A 100 -4.54 0.92 3.20
CA ILE A 100 -3.75 0.26 4.26
C ILE A 100 -4.57 -0.81 4.96
N LEU A 101 -5.80 -0.50 5.34
CA LEU A 101 -6.68 -1.47 5.98
C LEU A 101 -7.01 -2.65 5.04
N GLY A 102 -7.18 -2.39 3.74
CA GLY A 102 -7.34 -3.44 2.73
C GLY A 102 -6.11 -4.35 2.59
N LEU A 103 -4.90 -3.81 2.75
CA LEU A 103 -3.66 -4.58 2.80
C LEU A 103 -3.57 -5.46 4.05
N LEU A 104 -3.91 -4.90 5.22
CA LEU A 104 -3.83 -5.60 6.51
C LEU A 104 -4.80 -6.78 6.63
N HIS A 105 -5.99 -6.68 6.05
CA HIS A 105 -7.00 -7.73 6.12
C HIS A 105 -6.87 -8.81 5.04
N GLY A 106 -6.00 -8.60 4.04
CA GLY A 106 -5.87 -9.49 2.88
C GLY A 106 -7.06 -9.44 1.91
N LYS A 107 -8.15 -8.75 2.26
CA LYS A 107 -9.33 -8.48 1.43
C LYS A 107 -9.76 -7.03 1.54
N SER A 108 -10.57 -6.61 0.58
CA SER A 108 -11.21 -5.29 0.51
C SER A 108 -12.29 -5.06 1.58
N ASP A 109 -12.48 -6.00 2.52
CA ASP A 109 -13.40 -5.88 3.66
C ASP A 109 -12.67 -5.22 4.84
N LEU A 110 -13.12 -4.03 5.24
CA LEU A 110 -12.53 -3.24 6.33
C LEU A 110 -13.13 -3.63 7.68
N ILE A 111 -13.04 -4.90 8.08
CA ILE A 111 -13.59 -5.36 9.37
C ILE A 111 -12.46 -5.58 10.38
N PRO A 112 -12.34 -4.71 11.41
CA PRO A 112 -11.33 -4.88 12.47
C PRO A 112 -11.44 -6.27 13.12
N GLY A 113 -10.32 -6.98 13.20
CA GLY A 113 -10.23 -8.31 13.83
C GLY A 113 -10.59 -9.49 12.92
N TYR A 114 -11.05 -9.26 11.69
CA TYR A 114 -11.27 -10.32 10.71
C TYR A 114 -9.99 -10.62 9.93
N ARG A 115 -9.45 -11.84 10.08
CA ARG A 115 -8.32 -12.34 9.28
C ARG A 115 -8.78 -13.50 8.42
N CYS A 116 -8.64 -13.36 7.10
CA CYS A 116 -8.84 -14.50 6.24
C CYS A 116 -7.51 -15.27 6.05
N PRO A 117 -7.42 -16.55 6.46
CA PRO A 117 -6.19 -17.33 6.33
C PRO A 117 -5.77 -17.63 4.89
N ALA A 118 -6.62 -17.32 3.91
CA ALA A 118 -6.43 -17.68 2.50
C ALA A 118 -5.50 -16.71 1.73
N HIS A 119 -4.86 -15.76 2.40
CA HIS A 119 -3.97 -14.78 1.76
C HIS A 119 -2.52 -14.94 2.23
N PRO A 120 -1.54 -14.71 1.34
CA PRO A 120 -0.14 -14.71 1.74
C PRO A 120 0.12 -13.64 2.81
N PRO A 121 1.05 -13.86 3.73
CA PRO A 121 1.41 -12.89 4.77
C PRO A 121 1.93 -11.59 4.14
N LEU A 122 1.44 -10.46 4.64
CA LEU A 122 1.98 -9.14 4.34
C LEU A 122 3.29 -8.95 5.10
N ALA A 123 4.37 -8.57 4.44
CA ALA A 123 5.66 -8.26 5.07
C ALA A 123 5.77 -6.80 5.49
N GLY A 124 5.11 -5.90 4.78
CA GLY A 124 5.19 -4.46 5.00
C GLY A 124 4.58 -3.68 3.84
N VAL A 125 4.63 -2.35 3.93
CA VAL A 125 4.10 -1.45 2.91
C VAL A 125 5.15 -0.43 2.45
N ILE A 126 5.20 -0.18 1.15
CA ILE A 126 5.96 0.90 0.53
C ILE A 126 5.01 2.06 0.20
N GLY A 127 5.48 3.29 0.46
CA GLY A 127 4.75 4.52 0.25
C GLY A 127 4.21 5.15 1.53
N GLU A 128 3.57 6.31 1.47
CA GLU A 128 3.43 7.21 0.32
C GLU A 128 4.50 8.33 0.38
N THR A 129 4.73 9.08 -0.70
CA THR A 129 5.69 10.21 -0.70
C THR A 129 5.25 11.42 0.12
N MET A 130 4.00 11.85 -0.02
CA MET A 130 3.41 12.98 0.66
C MET A 130 3.24 12.67 2.14
N SER A 131 3.72 13.56 3.02
CA SER A 131 3.58 13.36 4.47
C SER A 131 2.13 13.34 4.94
N SER A 132 1.24 14.08 4.27
CA SER A 132 -0.21 14.06 4.54
C SER A 132 -0.83 12.68 4.35
N LEU A 133 -0.30 11.85 3.45
CA LEU A 133 -0.77 10.49 3.19
C LEU A 133 0.01 9.46 4.02
N SER A 134 1.34 9.55 4.01
CA SER A 134 2.21 8.58 4.68
C SER A 134 2.14 8.56 6.20
N VAL A 135 1.89 9.70 6.86
CA VAL A 135 1.80 9.74 8.34
C VAL A 135 0.54 9.04 8.85
N PRO A 136 -0.68 9.31 8.34
CA PRO A 136 -1.86 8.53 8.70
C PRO A 136 -1.71 7.03 8.41
N MET A 137 -1.12 6.67 7.27
CA MET A 137 -0.81 5.27 6.95
C MET A 137 0.10 4.65 8.02
N ALA A 138 1.17 5.34 8.41
CA ALA A 138 2.16 4.85 9.36
C ALA A 138 1.56 4.65 10.76
N ARG A 139 0.61 5.52 11.16
CA ARG A 139 -0.14 5.35 12.42
C ARG A 139 -0.94 4.06 12.41
N ILE A 140 -1.66 3.75 11.33
CA ILE A 140 -2.41 2.49 11.23
C ILE A 140 -1.45 1.31 11.20
N MET A 141 -0.41 1.35 10.36
CA MET A 141 0.58 0.28 10.25
C MET A 141 1.29 0.00 11.58
N GLY A 142 1.64 1.04 12.33
CA GLY A 142 2.25 0.96 13.65
C GLY A 142 1.35 0.30 14.69
N LEU A 143 0.03 0.58 14.68
CA LEU A 143 -0.95 -0.09 15.54
C LEU A 143 -1.01 -1.60 15.29
N TYR A 144 -0.77 -2.05 14.06
CA TYR A 144 -0.77 -3.46 13.68
C TYR A 144 0.65 -4.06 13.63
N HIS A 145 1.67 -3.29 14.03
CA HIS A 145 3.08 -3.69 14.04
C HIS A 145 3.63 -4.16 12.68
N PHE A 146 3.19 -3.54 11.59
CA PHE A 146 3.80 -3.76 10.27
C PHE A 146 4.71 -2.59 9.89
N PRO A 147 5.86 -2.86 9.25
CA PRO A 147 6.76 -1.81 8.80
C PRO A 147 6.16 -1.05 7.60
N GLN A 148 6.40 0.27 7.58
CA GLN A 148 6.14 1.13 6.42
C GLN A 148 7.44 1.81 5.99
N VAL A 149 7.78 1.68 4.70
CA VAL A 149 8.90 2.40 4.08
C VAL A 149 8.34 3.53 3.23
N LYS A 150 8.55 4.76 3.70
CA LYS A 150 8.12 5.96 2.96
C LYS A 150 8.93 6.10 1.67
N MET A 151 8.25 6.30 0.54
CA MET A 151 8.93 6.58 -0.73
C MET A 151 9.48 8.01 -0.71
N ASP A 152 10.75 8.21 -1.06
CA ASP A 152 11.35 9.54 -1.15
C ASP A 152 11.75 9.85 -2.59
N ILE A 153 11.13 10.88 -3.19
CA ILE A 153 11.43 11.34 -4.55
C ILE A 153 12.71 12.21 -4.56
N SER A 154 13.27 12.59 -3.40
CA SER A 154 14.54 13.32 -3.32
C SER A 154 15.72 12.54 -3.92
N CYS A 155 15.57 11.21 -4.01
CA CYS A 155 16.55 10.25 -4.51
C CYS A 155 16.60 10.20 -6.07
N GLN A 156 16.31 11.30 -6.75
CA GLN A 156 16.40 11.38 -8.22
C GLN A 156 17.80 11.70 -8.76
N ASN A 157 18.70 12.22 -7.91
CA ASN A 157 20.02 12.68 -8.37
C ASN A 157 21.23 12.13 -7.60
N ASN A 158 21.07 11.48 -6.44
CA ASN A 158 22.20 10.88 -5.70
C ASN A 158 21.73 9.88 -4.62
N CYS A 159 21.31 8.68 -5.01
CA CYS A 159 21.01 7.62 -4.05
C CYS A 159 22.29 6.91 -3.59
N ASN A 160 22.93 7.41 -2.53
CA ASN A 160 23.74 6.56 -1.69
C ASN A 160 22.82 5.96 -0.62
N LEU A 161 22.91 4.65 -0.40
CA LEU A 161 22.11 3.86 0.55
C LEU A 161 22.29 4.24 2.04
N GLU A 162 23.00 5.34 2.34
CA GLU A 162 23.28 5.81 3.70
C GLU A 162 22.21 6.75 4.28
N ALA A 163 21.09 6.97 3.58
CA ALA A 163 20.05 7.92 4.00
C ALA A 163 18.83 7.31 4.71
N LEU A 164 18.96 6.13 5.32
CA LEU A 164 18.06 5.75 6.42
C LEU A 164 18.71 6.18 7.73
N ASP A 165 18.66 7.49 7.99
CA ASP A 165 19.09 8.06 9.26
C ASP A 165 18.21 7.50 10.38
N GLN A 166 18.78 6.61 11.20
CA GLN A 166 18.15 6.05 12.40
C GLN A 166 17.59 7.14 13.33
N GLN A 167 18.11 8.37 13.24
CA GLN A 167 17.65 9.53 14.01
C GLN A 167 16.17 9.87 13.75
N LYS A 168 15.64 9.63 12.54
CA LYS A 168 14.23 9.95 12.24
C LYS A 168 13.24 8.93 12.82
N ILE A 169 13.66 7.72 13.16
CA ILE A 169 12.77 6.71 13.75
C ILE A 169 12.49 7.03 15.23
N GLU A 170 13.46 7.63 15.94
CA GLU A 170 13.29 8.06 17.34
C GLU A 170 12.40 9.30 17.47
N ASP A 171 12.47 10.25 16.53
CA ASP A 171 11.65 11.48 16.56
C ASP A 171 10.14 11.25 16.36
N TYR A 172 9.73 10.08 15.84
CA TYR A 172 8.32 9.71 15.69
C TYR A 172 7.77 8.85 16.85
N GLY A 173 8.57 8.56 17.89
CA GLY A 173 8.10 7.86 19.09
C GLY A 173 7.51 6.48 18.81
N LEU A 174 8.10 5.71 17.88
CA LEU A 174 7.69 4.34 17.54
C LEU A 174 8.59 3.27 18.17
N LEU A 175 9.11 3.54 19.38
CA LEU A 175 9.58 2.56 20.36
C LEU A 175 8.99 2.90 21.73
#